data_AF-A0A9E5T3G8-F1
#
_entry.id   AF-A0A9E5T3G8-F1
#
_cell.length_a   1.000
_cell.length_b   1.000
_cell.length_c   1.000
_cell.angle_alpha   90.00
_cell.angle_beta   90.00
_cell.angle_gamma   90.00
#
_symmetry.space_group_name_H-M   'P 1'
#
loop_
_entity.id
_entity.type
_entity.pdbx_description
1 polymer ?
#
loop_
_entity_poly.entity_id
_entity_poly.type
_entity_poly.pdbx_seq_one_letter_code
_entity_poly.pdbx_strand_id
1 'polypeptide(L)'
;MHDIDLSRLRSRLLRWGVAPRHVRRTVAELKDHFDDLVEQGLSDGADRLTACEDARAMLGNLDDIANAVRAQPELRSWAFRYPRVAAVIYPLTFLAMLPAAPVFIGYAHAGYIARWLACLLLSGLVTASMFLVLQLAITLS
;
A
#
# COMPACT_ATOMS: atom_id res chain seq x y z
N MET A 1 17.34 23.68 -3.58
CA MET A 1 17.11 22.43 -4.33
C MET A 1 15.66 22.38 -4.74
N HIS A 2 15.34 22.01 -5.98
CA HIS A 2 13.93 21.97 -6.43
C HIS A 2 13.24 20.74 -5.85
N ASP A 3 12.01 20.91 -5.33
CA ASP A 3 11.18 19.81 -4.80
C ASP A 3 10.91 18.71 -5.85
N ILE A 4 10.93 19.10 -7.14
CA ILE A 4 10.80 18.20 -8.30
C ILE A 4 11.99 17.22 -8.36
N ASP A 5 13.20 17.63 -8.01
CA ASP A 5 14.39 16.78 -8.08
C ASP A 5 14.36 15.70 -6.98
N LEU A 6 13.99 16.08 -5.75
CA LEU A 6 13.86 15.16 -4.62
C LEU A 6 12.71 14.16 -4.81
N SER A 7 11.58 14.61 -5.35
CA SER A 7 10.45 13.71 -5.66
C SER A 7 10.80 12.70 -6.76
N ARG A 8 11.62 13.11 -7.75
CA ARG A 8 12.16 12.21 -8.79
C ARG A 8 13.11 11.18 -8.18
N LEU A 9 14.03 11.60 -7.30
CA LEU A 9 14.93 10.69 -6.57
C LEU A 9 14.13 9.68 -5.73
N ARG A 10 13.19 10.16 -4.93
CA ARG A 10 12.28 9.31 -4.12
C ARG A 10 11.60 8.24 -4.96
N SER A 11 11.00 8.64 -6.08
CA SER A 11 10.30 7.73 -6.99
C SER A 11 11.24 6.67 -7.59
N ARG A 12 12.48 7.07 -7.92
CA ARG A 12 13.51 6.17 -8.46
C ARG A 12 13.96 5.15 -7.41
N LEU A 13 14.22 5.57 -6.17
CA LEU A 13 14.60 4.68 -5.07
C LEU A 13 13.50 3.66 -4.74
N LEU A 14 12.24 4.09 -4.72
CA LEU A 14 11.10 3.18 -4.50
C LEU A 14 10.98 2.13 -5.61
N ARG A 15 11.14 2.53 -6.88
CA ARG A 15 11.15 1.59 -8.02
C ARG A 15 12.26 0.56 -7.95
N TRP A 16 13.39 0.89 -7.32
CA TRP A 16 14.50 -0.03 -7.09
C TRP A 16 14.34 -0.91 -5.84
N GLY A 17 13.22 -0.78 -5.13
CA GLY A 17 12.88 -1.64 -3.99
C GLY A 17 13.49 -1.22 -2.67
N VAL A 18 14.05 -0.01 -2.57
CA VAL A 18 14.52 0.57 -1.32
C VAL A 18 13.34 0.74 -0.37
N ALA A 19 13.50 0.36 0.90
CA ALA A 19 12.41 0.39 1.86
C ALA A 19 11.93 1.85 2.07
N PRO A 20 10.60 2.11 2.16
CA PRO A 20 10.06 3.46 2.27
C PRO A 20 10.64 4.28 3.43
N ARG A 21 10.98 3.62 4.55
CA ARG A 21 11.65 4.23 5.70
C ARG A 21 13.03 4.78 5.33
N HIS A 22 13.84 4.02 4.60
CA HIS A 22 15.16 4.45 4.15
C HIS A 22 15.04 5.56 3.11
N VAL A 23 14.10 5.44 2.15
CA VAL A 23 13.87 6.51 1.16
C VAL A 23 13.52 7.84 1.84
N ARG A 24 12.59 7.82 2.82
CA ARG A 24 12.22 9.03 3.56
C ARG A 24 13.40 9.61 4.32
N ARG A 25 14.19 8.76 4.97
CA ARG A 25 15.39 9.18 5.71
C ARG A 25 16.42 9.81 4.77
N THR A 26 16.77 9.15 3.68
CA THR A 26 17.75 9.66 2.70
C THR A 26 17.31 10.99 2.10
N VAL A 27 16.04 11.15 1.73
CA VAL A 27 15.54 12.42 1.17
C VAL A 27 15.57 13.54 2.21
N ALA A 28 15.25 13.24 3.48
CA ALA A 28 15.35 14.21 4.56
C ALA A 28 16.80 14.63 4.80
N GLU A 29 17.71 13.67 4.95
CA GLU A 29 19.15 13.94 5.13
C GLU A 29 19.74 14.77 3.98
N LEU A 30 19.33 14.50 2.74
CA LEU A 30 19.75 15.29 1.57
C LEU A 30 19.21 16.72 1.59
N LYS A 31 17.98 16.91 2.06
CA LYS A 31 17.38 18.22 2.17
C LYS A 31 18.07 19.02 3.27
N ASP A 32 18.23 18.41 4.44
CA ASP A 32 18.89 19.04 5.59
C ASP A 32 20.32 19.45 5.20
N HIS A 33 21.08 18.56 4.54
CA HIS A 33 22.42 18.90 4.08
C HIS A 33 22.45 20.02 3.02
N PHE A 34 21.47 20.08 2.13
CA PHE A 34 21.34 21.20 1.20
C PHE A 34 21.07 22.52 1.92
N ASP A 35 20.17 22.50 2.90
CA ASP A 35 19.79 23.67 3.68
C ASP A 35 21.00 24.18 4.50
N ASP A 36 21.79 23.27 5.10
CA ASP A 36 23.05 23.58 5.80
C ASP A 36 24.06 24.28 4.87
N LEU A 37 24.25 23.77 3.64
CA LEU A 37 25.17 24.35 2.65
C LEU A 37 24.73 25.76 2.21
N VAL A 38 23.42 25.97 2.04
CA VAL A 38 22.88 27.29 1.70
C VAL A 38 23.07 28.28 2.85
N GLU A 39 22.82 27.85 4.10
CA GLU A 39 23.02 28.70 5.28
C GLU A 39 24.49 29.09 5.44
N GLN A 40 25.41 28.17 5.16
CA GLN A 40 26.84 28.45 5.15
C GLN A 40 27.21 29.47 4.07
N GLY A 41 26.73 29.30 2.83
CA GLY A 41 26.99 30.26 1.75
C GLY A 41 26.43 31.66 2.04
N LEU A 42 25.26 31.75 2.66
CA LEU A 42 24.67 33.02 3.12
C LEU A 42 25.52 33.67 4.22
N SER A 43 26.04 32.86 5.15
CA SER A 43 26.92 33.34 6.24
C SER A 43 28.27 33.84 5.70
N ASP A 44 28.76 33.23 4.61
CA ASP A 44 29.97 33.64 3.89
C ASP A 44 29.74 34.88 3.00
N GLY A 45 28.53 35.45 3.00
CA GLY A 45 28.19 36.69 2.32
C GLY A 45 27.73 36.53 0.87
N ALA A 46 27.47 35.31 0.40
CA ALA A 46 26.89 35.07 -0.91
C ALA A 46 25.41 35.46 -0.94
N ASP A 47 24.92 35.91 -2.11
CA ASP A 47 23.49 36.03 -2.33
C ASP A 47 22.82 34.64 -2.35
N ARG A 48 21.54 34.57 -1.97
CA ARG A 48 20.78 33.33 -1.86
C ARG A 48 20.80 32.50 -3.15
N LEU A 49 20.74 33.16 -4.31
CA LEU A 49 20.70 32.46 -5.59
C LEU A 49 22.03 31.74 -5.85
N THR A 50 23.14 32.45 -5.61
CA THR A 50 24.51 31.91 -5.70
C THR A 50 24.73 30.78 -4.69
N ALA A 51 24.36 30.98 -3.42
CA ALA A 51 24.49 29.96 -2.38
C ALA A 51 23.71 28.68 -2.73
N CYS A 52 22.53 28.82 -3.36
CA CYS A 52 21.75 27.66 -3.83
C CYS A 52 22.42 26.92 -5.00
N GLU A 53 23.05 27.64 -5.92
CA GLU A 53 23.77 27.06 -7.06
C GLU A 53 25.03 26.32 -6.59
N ASP A 54 25.80 26.94 -5.70
CA ASP A 54 27.00 26.35 -5.09
C ASP A 54 26.66 25.10 -4.26
N ALA A 55 25.62 25.18 -3.41
CA ALA A 55 25.14 24.04 -2.65
C ALA A 55 24.70 22.88 -3.57
N ARG A 56 24.08 23.19 -4.71
CA ARG A 56 23.69 22.18 -5.71
C ARG A 56 24.91 21.57 -6.40
N ALA A 57 25.93 22.37 -6.71
CA ALA A 57 27.17 21.88 -7.30
C ALA A 57 27.93 20.96 -6.33
N MET A 58 27.95 21.29 -5.03
CA MET A 58 28.60 20.48 -3.98
C MET A 58 27.88 19.15 -3.73
N LEU A 59 26.55 19.14 -3.73
CA LEU A 59 25.75 17.92 -3.59
C LEU A 59 25.94 16.92 -4.74
N GLY A 60 26.37 17.41 -5.90
CA GLY A 60 26.65 16.59 -7.07
C GLY A 60 25.38 16.01 -7.71
N ASN A 61 25.56 14.92 -8.46
CA ASN A 61 24.50 14.32 -9.24
C ASN A 61 23.63 13.36 -8.40
N LEU A 62 22.33 13.62 -8.35
CA LEU A 62 21.35 12.77 -7.67
C LEU A 62 21.31 11.33 -8.22
N ASP A 63 21.72 11.12 -9.47
CA ASP A 63 21.78 9.78 -10.05
C ASP A 63 22.91 8.94 -9.46
N ASP A 64 24.05 9.56 -9.11
CA ASP A 64 25.17 8.88 -8.46
C ASP A 64 24.80 8.50 -7.02
N ILE A 65 24.10 9.41 -6.34
CA ILE A 65 23.51 9.15 -5.02
C ILE A 65 22.53 7.98 -5.09
N ALA A 66 21.64 7.97 -6.09
CA ALA A 66 20.70 6.86 -6.27
C ALA A 66 21.44 5.54 -6.47
N ASN A 67 22.50 5.52 -7.30
CA ASN A 67 23.30 4.33 -7.56
C ASN A 67 24.04 3.84 -6.31
N ALA A 68 24.57 4.75 -5.50
CA ALA A 68 25.20 4.43 -4.21
C ALA A 68 24.21 3.78 -3.25
N VAL A 69 22.99 4.33 -3.12
CA VAL A 69 21.92 3.74 -2.30
C VAL A 69 21.50 2.36 -2.82
N ARG A 70 21.46 2.17 -4.15
CA ARG A 70 21.12 0.88 -4.77
C ARG A 70 22.15 -0.22 -4.49
N ALA A 71 23.42 0.16 -4.35
CA ALA A 71 24.53 -0.75 -4.09
C ALA A 71 24.46 -1.36 -2.68
N GLN A 72 23.70 -0.77 -1.75
CA GLN A 72 23.55 -1.26 -0.38
C GLN A 72 22.30 -2.18 -0.26
N PRO A 73 22.47 -3.52 -0.23
CA PRO A 73 21.34 -4.46 -0.20
C PRO A 73 20.54 -4.40 1.10
N GLU A 74 21.12 -3.89 2.19
CA GLU A 74 20.48 -3.71 3.49
C GLU A 74 19.37 -2.64 3.50
N LEU A 75 19.44 -1.69 2.57
CA LEU A 75 18.43 -0.64 2.45
C LEU A 75 17.16 -1.13 1.74
N ARG A 76 17.20 -2.31 1.10
CA ARG A 76 16.07 -2.89 0.37
C ARG A 76 14.98 -3.36 1.30
N SER A 77 13.74 -3.22 0.84
CA SER A 77 12.58 -3.82 1.52
C SER A 77 12.71 -5.34 1.55
N TRP A 78 12.13 -5.97 2.58
CA TRP A 78 12.17 -7.43 2.74
C TRP A 78 11.57 -8.17 1.52
N ALA A 79 10.52 -7.61 0.92
CA ALA A 79 9.91 -8.19 -0.28
C ALA A 79 10.87 -8.23 -1.49
N PHE A 80 11.72 -7.21 -1.63
CA PHE A 80 12.77 -7.17 -2.66
C PHE A 80 14.01 -7.98 -2.29
N ARG A 81 14.26 -8.19 -0.99
CA ARG A 81 15.36 -9.04 -0.49
C ARG A 81 15.04 -10.54 -0.66
N TYR A 82 13.77 -10.92 -0.50
CA TYR A 82 13.32 -12.31 -0.56
C TYR A 82 12.11 -12.46 -1.50
N PRO A 83 12.30 -12.32 -2.83
CA PRO A 83 11.20 -12.31 -3.80
C PRO A 83 10.39 -13.61 -3.80
N ARG A 84 11.04 -14.76 -3.54
CA ARG A 84 10.35 -16.06 -3.41
C ARG A 84 9.38 -16.09 -2.24
N VAL A 85 9.78 -15.53 -1.10
CA VAL A 85 8.92 -15.52 0.09
C VAL A 85 7.80 -14.51 -0.10
N ALA A 86 8.09 -13.34 -0.68
CA ALA A 86 7.06 -12.37 -1.05
C ALA A 86 6.01 -12.96 -2.02
N ALA A 87 6.45 -13.72 -3.02
CA ALA A 87 5.57 -14.39 -3.98
C ALA A 87 4.64 -15.43 -3.33
N VAL A 88 5.00 -15.97 -2.16
CA VAL A 88 4.16 -16.90 -1.41
C VAL A 88 3.26 -16.17 -0.42
N ILE A 89 3.80 -15.19 0.32
CA ILE A 89 3.05 -14.46 1.36
C ILE A 89 1.96 -13.58 0.75
N TYR A 90 2.23 -12.84 -0.33
CA TYR A 90 1.24 -11.91 -0.90
C TYR A 90 -0.06 -12.64 -1.33
N PRO A 91 -0.02 -13.71 -2.14
CA PRO A 91 -1.23 -14.46 -2.48
C PRO A 91 -1.93 -15.08 -1.27
N LEU A 92 -1.17 -15.60 -0.30
CA LEU A 92 -1.76 -16.18 0.92
C LEU A 92 -2.52 -15.13 1.74
N THR A 93 -1.96 -13.93 1.89
CA THR A 93 -2.66 -12.82 2.58
C THR A 93 -3.93 -12.42 1.84
N PHE A 94 -3.90 -12.35 0.51
CA PHE A 94 -5.08 -12.03 -0.29
C PHE A 94 -6.16 -13.11 -0.17
N LEU A 95 -5.76 -14.38 -0.23
CA LEU A 95 -6.66 -15.53 -0.05
C LEU A 95 -7.29 -15.56 1.35
N ALA A 96 -6.55 -15.18 2.39
CA ALA A 96 -7.07 -15.10 3.76
C ALA A 96 -8.03 -13.91 3.96
N MET A 97 -7.77 -12.79 3.29
CA MET A 97 -8.56 -11.57 3.43
C MET A 97 -9.90 -11.63 2.69
N LEU A 98 -9.96 -12.37 1.57
CA LEU A 98 -11.16 -12.55 0.75
C LEU A 98 -12.37 -13.13 1.53
N PRO A 99 -12.23 -14.23 2.31
CA PRO A 99 -13.31 -14.74 3.16
C PRO A 99 -13.46 -13.95 4.47
N ALA A 100 -12.42 -13.26 4.93
CA ALA A 100 -12.50 -12.48 6.16
C ALA A 100 -13.55 -11.36 6.05
N ALA A 101 -13.58 -10.62 4.94
CA ALA A 101 -14.53 -9.53 4.73
C ALA A 101 -16.02 -9.94 4.88
N PRO A 102 -16.54 -10.97 4.17
CA PRO A 102 -17.93 -11.40 4.35
C PRO A 102 -18.21 -12.01 5.72
N VAL A 103 -17.22 -12.62 6.39
CA VAL A 103 -17.38 -13.12 7.77
C VAL A 103 -17.55 -11.95 8.75
N PHE A 104 -16.73 -10.90 8.63
CA PHE A 104 -16.84 -9.71 9.46
C PHE A 104 -18.15 -8.93 9.22
N ILE A 105 -18.53 -8.75 7.94
CA ILE A 105 -19.80 -8.12 7.56
C ILE A 105 -20.98 -8.98 8.06
N GLY A 106 -20.89 -10.29 7.92
CA GLY A 106 -21.90 -11.23 8.36
C GLY A 106 -22.11 -11.23 9.87
N TYR A 107 -21.03 -11.15 10.64
CA TYR A 107 -21.10 -11.00 12.10
C TYR A 107 -21.74 -9.68 12.50
N ALA A 108 -21.37 -8.57 11.86
CA ALA A 108 -21.93 -7.24 12.15
C ALA A 108 -23.44 -7.13 11.79
N HIS A 109 -23.89 -7.85 10.78
CA HIS A 109 -25.28 -7.83 10.30
C HIS A 109 -26.05 -9.14 10.56
N ALA A 110 -25.62 -9.92 11.57
CA ALA A 110 -26.17 -11.24 11.86
C ALA A 110 -27.71 -11.25 11.98
N GLY A 111 -28.29 -10.20 12.59
CA GLY A 111 -29.74 -10.06 12.72
C GLY A 111 -30.48 -9.87 11.39
N TYR A 112 -29.89 -9.16 10.42
CA TYR A 112 -30.48 -9.02 9.09
C TYR A 112 -30.39 -10.32 8.31
N ILE A 113 -29.24 -11.00 8.35
CA ILE A 113 -29.03 -12.28 7.67
C ILE A 113 -29.99 -13.35 8.19
N ALA A 114 -30.17 -13.44 9.52
CA ALA A 114 -31.10 -14.38 10.13
C ALA A 114 -32.55 -14.13 9.71
N ARG A 115 -32.97 -12.86 9.59
CA ARG A 115 -34.33 -12.50 9.13
C ARG A 115 -34.57 -12.92 7.68
N TRP A 116 -33.63 -12.63 6.78
CA TRP A 116 -33.73 -13.04 5.38
C TRP A 116 -33.75 -14.57 5.21
N LEU A 117 -32.91 -15.29 5.97
CA LEU A 117 -32.91 -16.76 6.02
C LEU A 117 -34.26 -17.31 6.50
N ALA A 118 -34.84 -16.74 7.56
CA ALA A 118 -36.14 -17.15 8.07
C ALA A 118 -37.26 -16.91 7.04
N CYS A 119 -37.25 -15.77 6.33
CA CYS A 119 -38.21 -15.48 5.26
C CYS A 119 -38.08 -16.48 4.10
N LEU A 120 -36.86 -16.83 3.68
CA LEU A 120 -36.63 -17.82 2.64
C LEU A 120 -37.12 -19.21 3.03
N LEU A 121 -36.84 -19.66 4.25
CA LEU A 121 -37.31 -20.94 4.76
C LEU A 121 -38.84 -20.99 4.86
N LEU A 122 -39.47 -19.90 5.33
CA LEU A 122 -40.92 -19.81 5.42
C LEU A 122 -41.55 -19.87 4.01
N SER A 123 -40.99 -19.15 3.04
CA SER A 123 -41.42 -19.22 1.64
C SER A 123 -41.30 -20.64 1.09
N GLY A 124 -40.18 -21.31 1.32
CA GLY A 124 -39.96 -22.70 0.89
C GLY A 124 -40.96 -23.67 1.52
N LEU A 125 -41.26 -23.52 2.81
CA LEU A 125 -42.26 -24.33 3.51
C LEU A 125 -43.65 -24.16 2.91
N VAL A 126 -44.06 -22.93 2.63
CA VAL A 126 -45.37 -22.63 2.01
C VAL A 126 -45.46 -23.26 0.63
N THR A 127 -44.44 -23.09 -0.21
CA THR A 127 -44.41 -23.69 -1.54
C THR A 127 -44.47 -25.22 -1.48
N ALA A 128 -43.67 -25.85 -0.61
CA ALA A 128 -43.68 -27.30 -0.42
C ALA A 128 -45.04 -27.80 0.08
N SER A 129 -45.67 -27.07 1.00
CA SER A 129 -47.00 -27.40 1.53
C SER A 129 -48.06 -27.35 0.44
N MET A 130 -48.02 -26.33 -0.43
CA MET A 130 -48.96 -26.20 -1.55
C MET A 130 -48.81 -27.35 -2.56
N PHE A 131 -47.57 -27.74 -2.89
CA PHE A 131 -47.31 -28.91 -3.73
C PHE A 131 -47.80 -30.21 -3.10
N LEU A 132 -47.63 -30.37 -1.79
CA LEU A 132 -48.09 -31.56 -1.08
C LEU A 132 -49.62 -31.67 -1.10
N VAL A 133 -50.34 -30.56 -0.89
CA VAL A 133 -51.81 -30.53 -0.99
C VAL A 133 -52.28 -30.87 -2.41
N LEU A 134 -51.62 -30.34 -3.44
CA LEU A 134 -51.92 -30.66 -4.82
C LEU A 134 -51.73 -32.15 -5.12
N GLN A 135 -50.62 -32.75 -4.65
CA GLN A 135 -50.38 -34.18 -4.81
C GLN A 135 -51.42 -35.03 -4.08
N LEU A 136 -51.77 -34.65 -2.85
CA LEU A 136 -52.77 -35.37 -2.06
C LEU A 136 -54.15 -35.37 -2.75
N ALA A 137 -54.55 -34.22 -3.30
CA ALA A 137 -55.80 -34.07 -4.03
C ALA A 137 -55.86 -34.95 -5.29
N ILE A 138 -54.75 -35.05 -6.04
CA ILE A 138 -54.65 -35.94 -7.20
C ILE A 138 -54.75 -37.40 -6.78
N THR A 139 -54.11 -37.80 -5.67
CA THR A 139 -54.12 -39.20 -5.22
C THR A 139 -55.46 -39.65 -4.62
N LEU A 140 -56.28 -38.72 -4.14
CA LEU A 140 -57.58 -38.99 -3.49
C LEU A 140 -58.78 -38.80 -4.42
N SER A 141 -58.57 -38.23 -5.61
CA SER A 141 -59.58 -38.10 -6.68
C SER A 141 -59.56 -39.32 -7.61
#